data_AF-A0AAU4J3C6-F1
#
_entry.id   AF-A0AAU4J3C6-F1
#
_cell.length_a   1.000
_cell.length_b   1.000
_cell.length_c   1.000
_cell.angle_alpha   90.00
_cell.angle_beta   90.00
_cell.angle_gamma   90.00
#
_symmetry.space_group_name_H-M   'P 1'
#
loop_
_entity.id
_entity.type
_entity.pdbx_description
1 polymer ?
#
loop_
_entity_poly.entity_id
_entity_poly.type
_entity_poly.pdbx_seq_one_letter_code
_entity_poly.pdbx_strand_id
1 'polypeptide(L)'
;MNAGTGDGDELFVDGSDRGRTDRVKAGRGAVTGGGTVMFSDATGGGSGPASAVPAPAPAPGHRPGIAGARAASVPRARPTPHPGPDGVPAKPRKARKAGQWAKVAQRIVPEDLQPEVLRVELTELGDAFRAYQRRPEPDLAALAELHDRKAAAFARWADATGDETLREEADRAAAAAGTTREMHTNRLGVPVGPDGPVVERLLTRGQGVHARKVLEHLRIASPLPGAEARLTVLMLTLRAARAGIGNVTGQDLGGWLQGDAERVLQELVDVGWLLLPEDVTADDALTSRPEEPTQITVPTLIPTQPRPFFFGKVTRARLSGWAQKVVGDRKLRKKKAGAATRLLAVYTAAHSRPDGCLADVGEDAGLALDEVARFCGVRSEDVAGHVGLLVAAGWLAEEGTDTADGRLRGRLAERVLPLSGLL
;
A
#
# COMPACT_ATOMS: atom_id res chain seq x y z
N MET A 1 -24.56 -13.43 35.41
CA MET A 1 -25.79 -14.24 35.54
C MET A 1 -26.79 -13.68 34.54
N ASN A 2 -27.28 -14.30 33.47
CA ASN A 2 -27.16 -15.62 32.81
C ASN A 2 -26.94 -15.32 31.30
N ALA A 3 -25.90 -15.77 30.62
CA ALA A 3 -25.65 -17.12 30.08
C ALA A 3 -26.74 -17.59 29.08
N GLY A 4 -26.36 -17.63 27.80
CA GLY A 4 -27.13 -18.18 26.69
C GLY A 4 -26.22 -18.36 25.47
N THR A 5 -25.53 -19.49 25.43
CA THR A 5 -24.75 -20.02 24.29
C THR A 5 -25.69 -20.47 23.16
N GLY A 6 -25.30 -20.22 21.92
CA GLY A 6 -25.96 -20.76 20.72
C GLY A 6 -25.04 -20.62 19.51
N ASP A 7 -24.35 -21.71 19.21
CA ASP A 7 -23.68 -22.00 17.94
C ASP A 7 -24.75 -22.34 16.89
N GLY A 8 -24.49 -22.03 15.61
CA GLY A 8 -25.43 -22.33 14.52
C GLY A 8 -25.22 -21.52 13.25
N ASP A 9 -24.58 -22.16 12.28
CA ASP A 9 -24.74 -21.93 10.84
C ASP A 9 -26.21 -21.67 10.45
N GLU A 10 -26.44 -20.69 9.57
CA GLU A 10 -27.18 -20.84 8.31
C GLU A 10 -27.58 -19.47 7.69
N LEU A 11 -27.25 -19.34 6.41
CA LEU A 11 -28.07 -18.79 5.31
C LEU A 11 -28.85 -17.48 5.52
N PHE A 12 -28.40 -16.40 4.88
CA PHE A 12 -29.27 -15.35 4.30
C PHE A 12 -28.66 -14.89 2.98
N VAL A 13 -29.09 -15.44 1.84
CA VAL A 13 -30.23 -15.02 1.01
C VAL A 13 -30.08 -13.60 0.45
N ASP A 14 -29.81 -13.63 -0.85
CA ASP A 14 -29.83 -12.60 -1.86
C ASP A 14 -31.07 -11.69 -1.79
N GLY A 15 -30.84 -10.38 -1.92
CA GLY A 15 -31.84 -9.33 -1.88
C GLY A 15 -31.61 -8.35 -3.01
N SER A 16 -32.09 -8.72 -4.19
CA SER A 16 -32.09 -7.91 -5.40
C SER A 16 -32.96 -6.64 -5.25
N ASP A 17 -32.46 -5.57 -5.85
CA ASP A 17 -33.18 -4.45 -6.48
C ASP A 17 -34.48 -3.91 -5.86
N ARG A 18 -34.41 -2.65 -5.40
CA ARG A 18 -35.39 -1.59 -5.77
C ARG A 18 -34.86 -0.21 -5.43
N GLY A 19 -34.76 0.63 -6.46
CA GLY A 19 -34.02 1.89 -6.43
C GLY A 19 -34.69 3.07 -5.74
N ARG A 20 -33.90 4.15 -5.60
CA ARG A 20 -34.38 5.54 -5.66
C ARG A 20 -33.21 6.54 -5.76
N THR A 21 -33.19 7.23 -6.89
CA THR A 21 -32.86 8.66 -7.13
C THR A 21 -31.52 9.24 -6.65
N ASP A 22 -30.73 9.61 -7.66
CA ASP A 22 -29.95 10.84 -7.81
C ASP A 22 -29.99 11.87 -6.67
N ARG A 23 -28.81 12.12 -6.09
CA ARG A 23 -28.41 13.49 -5.77
C ARG A 23 -26.90 13.65 -5.81
N VAL A 24 -26.43 14.20 -6.92
CA VAL A 24 -25.08 14.72 -7.13
C VAL A 24 -24.83 15.88 -6.17
N LYS A 25 -23.70 15.85 -5.44
CA LYS A 25 -23.09 17.05 -4.88
C LYS A 25 -21.60 17.05 -5.19
N ALA A 26 -21.23 17.86 -6.18
CA ALA A 26 -19.86 18.12 -6.58
C ALA A 26 -19.14 18.95 -5.50
N GLY A 27 -17.95 18.52 -5.12
CA GLY A 27 -16.98 19.30 -4.34
C GLY A 27 -15.63 19.24 -5.04
N ARG A 28 -15.29 20.34 -5.74
CA ARG A 28 -13.97 20.59 -6.35
C ARG A 28 -12.92 20.81 -5.25
N GLY A 29 -11.80 20.11 -5.35
CA GLY A 29 -10.53 20.47 -4.71
C GLY A 29 -9.41 20.15 -5.68
N ALA A 30 -8.76 21.19 -6.21
CA ALA A 30 -7.71 21.10 -7.22
C ALA A 30 -6.37 20.68 -6.60
N VAL A 31 -5.68 19.74 -7.24
CA VAL A 31 -4.24 19.51 -7.07
C VAL A 31 -3.62 19.50 -8.47
N THR A 32 -2.75 20.47 -8.70
CA THR A 32 -1.89 20.61 -9.87
C THR A 32 -0.62 19.79 -9.69
N GLY A 33 -0.23 18.98 -10.69
CA GLY A 33 1.15 18.56 -10.88
C GLY A 33 1.37 17.09 -11.23
N GLY A 34 1.45 16.79 -12.54
CA GLY A 34 2.48 15.92 -13.12
C GLY A 34 2.24 14.41 -13.17
N GLY A 35 1.88 13.90 -14.36
CA GLY A 35 2.14 12.51 -14.76
C GLY A 35 0.91 11.70 -15.15
N THR A 36 0.34 11.97 -16.32
CA THR A 36 -0.74 11.18 -16.91
C THR A 36 -0.24 9.78 -17.28
N VAL A 37 -0.70 8.75 -16.57
CA VAL A 37 -0.74 7.37 -17.07
C VAL A 37 -2.21 7.06 -17.26
N MET A 38 -2.67 7.06 -18.51
CA MET A 38 -4.04 6.74 -18.87
C MET A 38 -4.27 5.25 -18.60
N PHE A 39 -5.14 4.92 -17.66
CA PHE A 39 -5.79 3.62 -17.60
C PHE A 39 -7.29 3.88 -17.78
N SER A 40 -7.78 3.64 -18.99
CA SER A 40 -9.19 3.73 -19.33
C SER A 40 -9.83 2.36 -19.13
N ASP A 41 -10.70 2.24 -18.12
CA ASP A 41 -11.70 1.18 -18.06
C ASP A 41 -13.02 1.81 -18.52
N ALA A 42 -13.47 1.48 -19.74
CA ALA A 42 -14.82 1.80 -20.22
C ALA A 42 -15.54 0.49 -20.54
N THR A 43 -16.67 0.28 -19.87
CA THR A 43 -17.62 -0.80 -20.15
C THR A 43 -18.35 -0.52 -21.46
N GLY A 44 -18.21 -1.41 -22.44
CA GLY A 44 -18.93 -1.35 -23.71
C GLY A 44 -20.41 -1.72 -23.59
N GLY A 45 -21.26 -1.02 -24.34
CA GLY A 45 -22.63 -1.38 -24.66
C GLY A 45 -22.94 -0.83 -26.05
N GLY A 46 -23.15 -1.71 -27.03
CA GLY A 46 -23.20 -1.36 -28.45
C GLY A 46 -24.57 -0.92 -28.97
N SER A 47 -24.58 -0.28 -30.16
CA SER A 47 -25.51 -0.52 -31.29
C SER A 47 -25.31 0.50 -32.44
N GLY A 48 -24.95 -0.01 -33.62
CA GLY A 48 -25.43 0.41 -34.96
C GLY A 48 -24.96 1.74 -35.62
N PRO A 49 -24.85 1.80 -36.97
CA PRO A 49 -23.96 2.75 -37.67
C PRO A 49 -24.66 3.90 -38.41
N ALA A 50 -23.98 5.04 -38.62
CA ALA A 50 -24.23 5.98 -39.73
C ALA A 50 -23.07 6.98 -39.96
N SER A 51 -22.92 7.36 -41.23
CA SER A 51 -21.84 8.09 -41.92
C SER A 51 -21.57 9.58 -41.58
N ALA A 52 -20.37 10.01 -42.02
CA ALA A 52 -20.00 11.32 -42.63
C ALA A 52 -19.40 12.48 -41.78
N VAL A 53 -18.05 12.65 -41.82
CA VAL A 53 -17.22 13.72 -42.50
C VAL A 53 -17.49 15.24 -42.14
N PRO A 54 -16.51 16.19 -42.08
CA PRO A 54 -15.74 16.56 -40.87
C PRO A 54 -15.57 18.10 -40.57
N ALA A 55 -14.84 18.44 -39.49
CA ALA A 55 -14.00 19.65 -39.24
C ALA A 55 -14.68 21.04 -38.99
N PRO A 56 -13.97 22.13 -38.52
CA PRO A 56 -12.70 22.27 -37.74
C PRO A 56 -12.73 23.27 -36.53
N ALA A 57 -11.67 23.20 -35.71
CA ALA A 57 -10.93 24.18 -34.87
C ALA A 57 -11.55 25.48 -34.25
N PRO A 58 -11.18 25.86 -33.00
CA PRO A 58 -11.43 27.19 -32.43
C PRO A 58 -10.17 28.08 -32.39
N ALA A 59 -10.37 29.39 -32.46
CA ALA A 59 -9.35 30.43 -32.19
C ALA A 59 -10.01 31.66 -31.50
N PRO A 60 -9.23 32.57 -30.87
CA PRO A 60 -9.54 33.12 -29.55
C PRO A 60 -9.73 34.66 -29.49
N GLY A 61 -10.07 35.17 -28.31
CA GLY A 61 -10.12 36.60 -27.94
C GLY A 61 -11.26 36.83 -26.94
N HIS A 62 -11.27 37.74 -25.97
CA HIS A 62 -10.47 38.90 -25.61
C HIS A 62 -10.81 39.25 -24.13
N ARG A 63 -9.86 39.77 -23.35
CA ARG A 63 -10.11 40.69 -22.20
C ARG A 63 -10.32 42.14 -22.75
N PRO A 64 -10.62 43.22 -21.98
CA PRO A 64 -10.72 43.44 -20.52
C PRO A 64 -11.90 44.36 -20.05
N GLY A 65 -11.98 44.73 -18.76
CA GLY A 65 -12.56 46.04 -18.35
C GLY A 65 -13.32 46.19 -17.02
N ILE A 66 -12.62 46.63 -15.97
CA ILE A 66 -12.87 47.79 -15.06
C ILE A 66 -14.20 47.97 -14.24
N ALA A 67 -13.99 48.08 -12.92
CA ALA A 67 -14.59 48.91 -11.84
C ALA A 67 -16.12 49.00 -11.56
N GLY A 68 -16.45 49.04 -10.26
CA GLY A 68 -17.72 49.58 -9.75
C GLY A 68 -17.99 49.27 -8.27
N ALA A 69 -17.74 50.24 -7.39
CA ALA A 69 -18.11 50.22 -5.98
C ALA A 69 -19.63 50.34 -5.78
N ARG A 70 -20.20 49.67 -4.76
CA ARG A 70 -21.41 50.13 -4.05
C ARG A 70 -21.61 49.43 -2.70
N ALA A 71 -22.28 50.15 -1.83
CA ALA A 71 -22.24 50.11 -0.38
C ALA A 71 -23.35 49.27 0.30
N ALA A 72 -23.14 49.09 1.61
CA ALA A 72 -24.10 49.06 2.73
C ALA A 72 -25.03 47.85 2.92
N SER A 73 -24.94 47.22 4.10
CA SER A 73 -25.91 47.45 5.21
C SER A 73 -25.58 46.60 6.44
N VAL A 74 -25.58 47.24 7.61
CA VAL A 74 -25.33 46.66 8.96
C VAL A 74 -26.68 46.53 9.70
N PRO A 75 -26.93 45.47 10.49
CA PRO A 75 -28.01 45.49 11.48
C PRO A 75 -27.53 45.86 12.89
N ARG A 76 -28.05 47.01 13.32
CA ARG A 76 -28.37 47.59 14.64
C ARG A 76 -28.20 46.76 15.92
N ALA A 77 -27.61 47.40 16.92
CA ALA A 77 -27.49 47.01 18.33
C ALA A 77 -28.78 47.25 19.17
N ARG A 78 -28.89 46.54 20.31
CA ARG A 78 -29.83 46.80 21.43
C ARG A 78 -29.18 46.35 22.77
N PRO A 79 -29.66 46.81 23.94
CA PRO A 79 -28.93 47.73 24.81
C PRO A 79 -28.48 47.13 26.16
N THR A 80 -27.49 47.79 26.75
CA THR A 80 -26.96 47.59 28.11
C THR A 80 -27.94 48.06 29.21
N PRO A 81 -28.07 47.35 30.35
CA PRO A 81 -28.76 47.88 31.52
C PRO A 81 -27.83 48.69 32.44
N HIS A 82 -28.34 49.81 32.96
CA HIS A 82 -27.72 50.65 34.00
C HIS A 82 -27.87 50.07 35.42
N PRO A 83 -27.01 50.46 36.37
CA PRO A 83 -27.03 49.98 37.75
C PRO A 83 -27.96 50.82 38.64
N GLY A 84 -28.70 50.14 39.52
CA GLY A 84 -29.45 50.75 40.63
C GLY A 84 -28.88 50.26 41.97
N PRO A 85 -28.77 51.14 42.99
CA PRO A 85 -28.23 50.79 44.30
C PRO A 85 -29.35 50.24 45.19
N ASP A 86 -29.09 49.11 45.87
CA ASP A 86 -29.42 48.89 47.28
C ASP A 86 -29.18 47.42 47.63
N GLY A 87 -28.45 47.22 48.73
CA GLY A 87 -27.70 46.01 49.01
C GLY A 87 -28.44 44.89 49.73
N VAL A 88 -27.97 43.66 49.49
CA VAL A 88 -27.91 42.56 50.48
C VAL A 88 -26.68 41.69 50.11
N PRO A 89 -25.79 41.31 51.05
CA PRO A 89 -24.61 40.53 50.71
C PRO A 89 -24.97 39.06 50.49
N ALA A 90 -24.88 38.58 49.26
CA ALA A 90 -25.01 37.16 48.93
C ALA A 90 -23.71 36.42 49.30
N LYS A 91 -23.81 35.46 50.23
CA LYS A 91 -22.75 34.51 50.60
C LYS A 91 -22.18 33.79 49.36
N PRO A 92 -20.88 33.47 49.31
CA PRO A 92 -20.28 32.81 48.15
C PRO A 92 -20.76 31.35 48.10
N ARG A 93 -21.70 31.05 47.21
CA ARG A 93 -21.96 29.67 46.80
C ARG A 93 -20.74 29.20 46.02
N LYS A 94 -19.95 28.33 46.67
CA LYS A 94 -18.96 27.47 46.04
C LYS A 94 -19.55 26.97 44.72
N ALA A 95 -18.95 27.39 43.60
CA ALA A 95 -19.17 26.79 42.31
C ALA A 95 -18.73 25.32 42.42
N ARG A 96 -19.70 24.44 42.70
CA ARG A 96 -19.56 23.01 42.50
C ARG A 96 -19.21 22.85 41.02
N LYS A 97 -17.95 22.53 40.72
CA LYS A 97 -17.53 21.99 39.44
C LYS A 97 -18.49 20.85 39.11
N ALA A 98 -19.37 21.07 38.14
CA ALA A 98 -20.16 20.00 37.55
C ALA A 98 -19.18 18.95 37.02
N GLY A 99 -19.37 17.69 37.41
CA GLY A 99 -18.50 16.57 37.10
C GLY A 99 -18.34 16.36 35.59
N GLN A 100 -17.33 17.00 35.01
CA GLN A 100 -16.76 16.57 33.75
C GLN A 100 -15.93 15.34 34.04
N TRP A 101 -16.56 14.17 33.95
CA TRP A 101 -15.85 12.90 33.99
C TRP A 101 -14.73 12.93 32.94
N ALA A 102 -13.50 12.67 33.38
CA ALA A 102 -12.37 12.59 32.48
C ALA A 102 -12.60 11.41 31.53
N LYS A 103 -12.65 11.71 30.23
CA LYS A 103 -12.83 10.71 29.17
C LYS A 103 -11.57 10.58 28.36
N VAL A 104 -11.19 9.33 28.09
CA VAL A 104 -10.14 8.98 27.13
C VAL A 104 -10.76 8.07 26.09
N ALA A 105 -10.74 8.52 24.84
CA ALA A 105 -11.49 7.89 23.75
C ALA A 105 -12.99 7.74 24.11
N GLN A 106 -13.47 6.52 24.39
CA GLN A 106 -14.87 6.23 24.76
C GLN A 106 -15.02 5.79 26.23
N ARG A 107 -13.93 5.66 26.98
CA ARG A 107 -13.95 5.19 28.37
C ARG A 107 -14.05 6.36 29.34
N ILE A 108 -14.87 6.17 30.36
CA ILE A 108 -14.97 7.06 31.52
C ILE A 108 -13.91 6.61 32.52
N VAL A 109 -13.03 7.52 32.91
CA VAL A 109 -12.01 7.23 33.93
C VAL A 109 -12.70 7.29 35.31
N PRO A 110 -12.67 6.21 36.11
CA PRO A 110 -13.25 6.20 37.44
C PRO A 110 -12.60 7.24 38.36
N GLU A 111 -13.41 7.92 39.18
CA GLU A 111 -12.91 8.96 40.11
C GLU A 111 -12.04 8.36 41.24
N ASP A 112 -12.22 7.08 41.54
CA ASP A 112 -11.51 6.31 42.57
C ASP A 112 -10.35 5.47 42.02
N LEU A 113 -10.03 5.59 40.72
CA LEU A 113 -8.94 4.83 40.10
C LEU A 113 -7.60 5.09 40.81
N GLN A 114 -7.00 4.04 41.36
CA GLN A 114 -5.66 4.05 41.94
C GLN A 114 -4.65 3.37 41.01
N PRO A 115 -3.40 3.84 40.96
CA PRO A 115 -2.88 5.03 41.64
C PRO A 115 -3.41 6.35 41.02
N GLU A 116 -3.60 7.38 41.84
CA GLU A 116 -4.03 8.72 41.40
C GLU A 116 -3.23 9.28 40.20
N VAL A 117 -1.93 8.98 40.13
CA VAL A 117 -1.06 9.36 39.02
C VAL A 117 -1.55 8.81 37.67
N LEU A 118 -2.11 7.60 37.65
CA LEU A 118 -2.68 7.00 36.44
C LEU A 118 -3.95 7.75 35.99
N ARG A 119 -4.79 8.17 36.94
CA ARG A 119 -6.01 8.94 36.67
C ARG A 119 -5.69 10.30 36.05
N VAL A 120 -4.64 10.97 36.56
CA VAL A 120 -4.13 12.23 35.99
C VAL A 120 -3.60 12.00 34.57
N GLU A 121 -2.74 11.01 34.36
CA GLU A 121 -2.19 10.70 33.03
C GLU A 121 -3.30 10.41 32.00
N LEU A 122 -4.33 9.64 32.38
CA LEU A 122 -5.47 9.38 31.49
C LEU A 122 -6.20 10.69 31.13
N THR A 123 -6.46 11.56 32.12
CA THR A 123 -7.11 12.85 31.87
C THR A 123 -6.30 13.71 30.90
N GLU A 124 -4.99 13.85 31.16
CA GLU A 124 -4.06 14.61 30.31
C GLU A 124 -3.96 14.03 28.90
N LEU A 125 -3.94 12.71 28.77
CA LEU A 125 -3.92 12.03 27.49
C LEU A 125 -5.18 12.32 26.67
N GLY A 126 -6.36 12.33 27.31
CA GLY A 126 -7.61 12.72 26.68
C GLY A 126 -7.60 14.16 26.17
N ASP A 127 -6.98 15.08 26.91
CA ASP A 127 -6.79 16.47 26.49
C ASP A 127 -5.75 16.60 25.37
N ALA A 128 -4.67 15.82 25.43
CA ALA A 128 -3.61 15.82 24.42
C ALA A 128 -4.10 15.31 23.05
N PHE A 129 -4.92 14.25 23.02
CA PHE A 129 -5.58 13.81 21.77
C PHE A 129 -6.53 14.87 21.21
N ARG A 130 -7.31 15.54 22.07
CA ARG A 130 -8.19 16.64 21.66
C ARG A 130 -7.40 17.84 21.13
N ALA A 131 -6.27 18.16 21.76
CA ALA A 131 -5.36 19.21 21.29
C ALA A 131 -4.76 18.85 19.94
N TYR A 132 -4.31 17.60 19.76
CA TYR A 132 -3.79 17.10 18.50
C TYR A 132 -4.82 17.19 17.36
N GLN A 133 -6.07 16.78 17.61
CA GLN A 133 -7.16 16.86 16.62
C GLN A 133 -7.49 18.30 16.17
N ARG A 134 -7.15 19.31 16.97
CA ARG A 134 -7.33 20.73 16.63
C ARG A 134 -6.14 21.33 15.85
N ARG A 135 -5.04 20.59 15.69
CA ARG A 135 -3.88 21.10 14.94
C ARG A 135 -4.23 21.23 13.45
N PRO A 136 -3.80 22.33 12.79
CA PRO A 136 -4.07 22.55 11.37
C PRO A 136 -3.29 21.57 10.48
N GLU A 137 -2.13 21.09 10.94
CA GLU A 137 -1.27 20.17 10.20
C GLU A 137 -1.11 18.85 10.95
N PRO A 138 -1.29 17.70 10.28
CA PRO A 138 -1.09 16.39 10.87
C PRO A 138 0.39 16.10 11.09
N ASP A 139 0.75 15.81 12.34
CA ASP A 139 2.10 15.47 12.78
C ASP A 139 2.13 14.00 13.24
N LEU A 140 2.52 13.12 12.32
CA LEU A 140 2.50 11.69 12.55
C LEU A 140 3.48 11.25 13.66
N ALA A 141 4.58 11.97 13.89
CA ALA A 141 5.49 11.65 14.97
C ALA A 141 4.82 11.90 16.33
N ALA A 142 4.24 13.09 16.51
CA ALA A 142 3.50 13.42 17.73
C ALA A 142 2.29 12.51 17.95
N LEU A 143 1.59 12.08 16.88
CA LEU A 143 0.48 11.14 17.01
C LEU A 143 0.92 9.74 17.46
N ALA A 144 2.07 9.26 16.98
CA ALA A 144 2.61 7.97 17.41
C ALA A 144 2.94 7.98 18.91
N GLU A 145 3.58 9.05 19.41
CA GLU A 145 3.88 9.20 20.84
C GLU A 145 2.61 9.22 21.70
N LEU A 146 1.53 9.87 21.23
CA LEU A 146 0.24 9.85 21.91
C LEU A 146 -0.35 8.43 21.98
N HIS A 147 -0.19 7.63 20.92
CA HIS A 147 -0.62 6.24 20.91
C HIS A 147 0.21 5.37 21.85
N ASP A 148 1.52 5.60 21.99
CA ASP A 148 2.37 4.89 22.98
C ASP A 148 1.95 5.21 24.41
N ARG A 149 1.76 6.50 24.72
CA ARG A 149 1.28 6.93 26.04
C ARG A 149 -0.07 6.30 26.35
N LYS A 150 -0.96 6.21 25.35
CA LYS A 150 -2.24 5.51 25.48
C LYS A 150 -2.06 4.02 25.78
N ALA A 151 -1.22 3.32 25.03
CA ALA A 151 -0.95 1.91 25.26
C ALA A 151 -0.42 1.68 26.69
N ALA A 152 0.57 2.44 27.12
CA ALA A 152 1.15 2.32 28.45
C ALA A 152 0.18 2.69 29.58
N ALA A 153 -0.69 3.69 29.40
CA ALA A 153 -1.71 4.05 30.38
C ALA A 153 -2.81 2.98 30.47
N PHE A 154 -3.27 2.44 29.35
CA PHE A 154 -4.30 1.39 29.32
C PHE A 154 -3.79 0.06 29.86
N ALA A 155 -2.53 -0.30 29.58
CA ALA A 155 -1.90 -1.46 30.18
C ALA A 155 -1.85 -1.33 31.71
N ARG A 156 -1.37 -0.19 32.24
CA ARG A 156 -1.34 0.06 33.69
C ARG A 156 -2.73 0.07 34.32
N TRP A 157 -3.73 0.57 33.59
CA TRP A 157 -5.12 0.53 34.06
C TRP A 157 -5.65 -0.90 34.10
N ALA A 158 -5.41 -1.70 33.05
CA ALA A 158 -5.74 -3.12 33.03
C ALA A 158 -5.08 -3.88 34.19
N ASP A 159 -3.83 -3.57 34.54
CA ASP A 159 -3.16 -4.19 35.68
C ASP A 159 -3.80 -3.81 37.03
N ALA A 160 -4.27 -2.57 37.17
CA ALA A 160 -4.91 -2.09 38.39
C ALA A 160 -6.34 -2.65 38.59
N THR A 161 -7.06 -2.95 37.51
CA THR A 161 -8.47 -3.40 37.56
C THR A 161 -8.69 -4.87 37.21
N GLY A 162 -7.71 -5.52 36.58
CA GLY A 162 -7.85 -6.87 36.01
C GLY A 162 -8.76 -6.94 34.79
N ASP A 163 -9.01 -5.81 34.11
CA ASP A 163 -9.90 -5.75 32.93
C ASP A 163 -9.14 -6.09 31.63
N GLU A 164 -9.39 -7.28 31.09
CA GLU A 164 -8.78 -7.76 29.85
C GLU A 164 -9.14 -6.90 28.62
N THR A 165 -10.31 -6.25 28.63
CA THR A 165 -10.71 -5.38 27.51
C THR A 165 -9.82 -4.14 27.41
N LEU A 166 -9.26 -3.68 28.54
CA LEU A 166 -8.26 -2.60 28.56
C LEU A 166 -6.90 -3.06 28.03
N ARG A 167 -6.57 -4.35 28.20
CA ARG A 167 -5.36 -4.97 27.63
C ARG A 167 -5.45 -5.01 26.10
N GLU A 168 -6.56 -5.48 25.56
CA GLU A 168 -6.81 -5.44 24.11
C GLU A 168 -6.83 -4.02 23.55
N GLU A 169 -7.34 -3.03 24.30
CA GLU A 169 -7.27 -1.62 23.91
C GLU A 169 -5.83 -1.06 23.96
N ALA A 170 -5.01 -1.51 24.90
CA ALA A 170 -3.60 -1.17 24.99
C ALA A 170 -2.83 -1.73 23.78
N ASP A 171 -3.07 -3.00 23.42
CA ASP A 171 -2.44 -3.64 22.26
C ASP A 171 -2.85 -2.96 20.96
N ARG A 172 -4.14 -2.61 20.81
CA ARG A 172 -4.61 -1.81 19.67
C ARG A 172 -3.96 -0.43 19.60
N ALA A 173 -3.75 0.22 20.74
CA ALA A 173 -3.06 1.50 20.79
C ALA A 173 -1.57 1.36 20.42
N ALA A 174 -0.89 0.30 20.88
CA ALA A 174 0.49 0.02 20.50
C ALA A 174 0.61 -0.27 19.00
N ALA A 175 -0.31 -1.06 18.44
CA ALA A 175 -0.39 -1.32 17.00
C ALA A 175 -0.63 -0.03 16.20
N ALA A 176 -1.49 0.87 16.71
CA ALA A 176 -1.71 2.19 16.11
C ALA A 176 -0.43 3.04 16.13
N ALA A 177 0.30 3.08 17.25
CA ALA A 177 1.59 3.78 17.33
C ALA A 177 2.59 3.26 16.30
N GLY A 178 2.74 1.93 16.21
CA GLY A 178 3.58 1.27 15.21
C GLY A 178 3.20 1.67 13.78
N THR A 179 1.91 1.60 13.46
CA THR A 179 1.38 1.98 12.13
C THR A 179 1.64 3.46 11.82
N THR A 180 1.42 4.36 12.77
CA THR A 180 1.64 5.79 12.59
C THR A 180 3.12 6.12 12.36
N ARG A 181 4.05 5.48 13.10
CA ARG A 181 5.49 5.61 12.83
C ARG A 181 5.88 5.08 11.46
N GLU A 182 5.29 3.96 11.04
CA GLU A 182 5.55 3.41 9.70
C GLU A 182 5.06 4.39 8.61
N MET A 183 3.88 4.98 8.77
CA MET A 183 3.38 6.03 7.86
C MET A 183 4.29 7.27 7.84
N HIS A 184 4.75 7.71 9.01
CA HIS A 184 5.68 8.83 9.12
C HIS A 184 6.99 8.54 8.39
N THR A 185 7.55 7.36 8.62
CA THR A 185 8.80 6.89 7.98
C THR A 185 8.63 6.75 6.47
N ASN A 186 7.52 6.19 5.99
CA ASN A 186 7.23 6.10 4.56
C ASN A 186 7.09 7.48 3.90
N ARG A 187 6.60 8.49 4.65
CA ARG A 187 6.47 9.86 4.15
C ARG A 187 7.81 10.59 4.08
N LEU A 188 8.67 10.39 5.07
CA LEU A 188 9.97 11.06 5.13
C LEU A 188 11.05 10.32 4.33
N GLY A 189 10.87 9.02 4.06
CA GLY A 189 11.93 8.15 3.53
C GLY A 189 12.77 7.54 4.66
N VAL A 190 13.48 6.46 4.36
CA VAL A 190 14.36 5.77 5.33
C VAL A 190 15.81 6.17 5.04
N PRO A 191 16.56 6.72 6.01
CA PRO A 191 17.98 6.99 5.86
C PRO A 191 18.78 5.69 5.74
N VAL A 192 19.81 5.70 4.91
CA VAL A 192 20.72 4.56 4.74
C VAL A 192 21.79 4.60 5.85
N GLY A 193 21.46 4.07 7.02
CA GLY A 193 22.33 4.16 8.20
C GLY A 193 22.17 5.48 8.98
N PRO A 194 23.04 5.75 9.98
CA PRO A 194 22.87 6.88 10.90
C PRO A 194 22.88 8.27 10.24
N ASP A 195 23.70 8.45 9.19
CA ASP A 195 23.91 9.74 8.50
C ASP A 195 23.71 9.63 6.97
N GLY A 196 23.07 8.56 6.49
CA GLY A 196 22.94 8.32 5.05
C GLY A 196 21.84 9.14 4.37
N PRO A 197 21.87 9.24 3.03
CA PRO A 197 20.84 9.94 2.27
C PRO A 197 19.47 9.30 2.50
N VAL A 198 18.45 10.15 2.55
CA VAL A 198 17.05 9.74 2.61
C VAL A 198 16.64 9.22 1.24
N VAL A 199 16.22 7.95 1.18
CA VAL A 199 15.79 7.32 -0.07
C VAL A 199 14.28 7.12 -0.05
N GLU A 200 13.59 7.74 -1.02
CA GLU A 200 12.17 7.49 -1.28
C GLU A 200 11.99 6.09 -1.90
N ARG A 201 11.20 5.25 -1.23
CA ARG A 201 11.02 3.84 -1.61
C ARG A 201 9.70 3.66 -2.33
N LEU A 202 9.70 2.78 -3.33
CA LEU A 202 8.52 2.49 -4.14
C LEU A 202 7.48 1.66 -3.38
N LEU A 203 7.95 0.80 -2.48
CA LEU A 203 7.13 -0.03 -1.62
C LEU A 203 7.26 0.43 -0.17
N THR A 204 6.15 0.40 0.54
CA THR A 204 6.17 0.43 2.01
C THR A 204 6.63 -0.93 2.57
N ARG A 205 7.00 -1.00 3.85
CA ARG A 205 7.37 -2.27 4.49
C ARG A 205 6.25 -3.31 4.41
N GLY A 206 5.01 -2.91 4.71
CA GLY A 206 3.84 -3.78 4.52
C GLY A 206 3.66 -4.28 3.08
N GLN A 207 3.92 -3.43 2.07
CA GLN A 207 3.90 -3.86 0.67
C GLN A 207 5.05 -4.80 0.34
N GLY A 208 6.24 -4.61 0.92
CA GLY A 208 7.37 -5.52 0.83
C GLY A 208 7.05 -6.94 1.34
N VAL A 209 6.31 -7.05 2.43
CA VAL A 209 5.80 -8.35 2.94
C VAL A 209 4.90 -9.01 1.90
N HIS A 210 3.99 -8.27 1.27
CA HIS A 210 3.15 -8.81 0.21
C HIS A 210 3.95 -9.23 -1.03
N ALA A 211 4.98 -8.46 -1.42
CA ALA A 211 5.88 -8.82 -2.51
C ALA A 211 6.54 -10.18 -2.23
N ARG A 212 7.12 -10.37 -1.04
CA ARG A 212 7.73 -11.65 -0.63
C ARG A 212 6.74 -12.82 -0.63
N LYS A 213 5.49 -12.60 -0.17
CA LYS A 213 4.43 -13.62 -0.25
C LYS A 213 4.14 -14.05 -1.70
N VAL A 214 4.13 -13.11 -2.64
CA VAL A 214 3.96 -13.43 -4.07
C VAL A 214 5.17 -14.20 -4.61
N LEU A 215 6.39 -13.81 -4.24
CA LEU A 215 7.59 -14.53 -4.68
C LEU A 215 7.63 -15.96 -4.13
N GLU A 216 7.22 -16.14 -2.88
CA GLU A 216 7.13 -17.46 -2.26
C GLU A 216 6.07 -18.34 -2.92
N HIS A 217 4.90 -17.76 -3.22
CA HIS A 217 3.87 -18.45 -4.00
C HIS A 217 4.41 -18.90 -5.36
N LEU A 218 5.13 -18.05 -6.08
CA LEU A 218 5.74 -18.41 -7.36
C LEU A 218 6.75 -19.55 -7.23
N ARG A 219 7.59 -19.51 -6.20
CA ARG A 219 8.63 -20.52 -5.96
C ARG A 219 8.02 -21.93 -5.84
N ILE A 220 6.85 -22.03 -5.19
CA ILE A 220 6.15 -23.29 -4.93
C ILE A 220 5.22 -23.67 -6.10
N ALA A 221 4.46 -22.72 -6.65
CA ALA A 221 3.31 -22.99 -7.51
C ALA A 221 3.52 -22.66 -9.00
N SER A 222 4.75 -22.35 -9.43
CA SER A 222 5.00 -22.11 -10.84
C SER A 222 4.81 -23.40 -11.66
N PRO A 223 4.00 -23.37 -12.75
CA PRO A 223 3.63 -24.55 -13.52
C PRO A 223 4.78 -25.11 -14.37
N LEU A 224 5.79 -24.29 -14.67
CA LEU A 224 6.88 -24.62 -15.58
C LEU A 224 8.23 -24.24 -14.93
N PRO A 225 9.29 -25.05 -15.10
CA PRO A 225 10.53 -24.87 -14.36
C PRO A 225 11.41 -23.73 -14.90
N GLY A 226 11.30 -23.38 -16.17
CA GLY A 226 12.20 -22.44 -16.86
C GLY A 226 12.06 -20.98 -16.42
N ALA A 227 13.17 -20.23 -16.50
CA ALA A 227 13.24 -18.85 -16.04
C ALA A 227 12.28 -17.91 -16.79
N GLU A 228 12.13 -18.09 -18.10
CA GLU A 228 11.21 -17.32 -18.94
C GLU A 228 9.76 -17.52 -18.49
N ALA A 229 9.35 -18.78 -18.30
CA ALA A 229 8.02 -19.11 -17.81
C ALA A 229 7.80 -18.55 -16.39
N ARG A 230 8.76 -18.68 -15.48
CA ARG A 230 8.67 -18.12 -14.12
C ARG A 230 8.56 -16.61 -14.11
N LEU A 231 9.30 -15.91 -14.97
CA LEU A 231 9.19 -14.45 -15.12
C LEU A 231 7.78 -14.06 -15.59
N THR A 232 7.26 -14.74 -16.60
CA THR A 232 5.90 -14.48 -17.10
C THR A 232 4.85 -14.78 -16.04
N VAL A 233 4.94 -15.93 -15.35
CA VAL A 233 4.04 -16.33 -14.27
C VAL A 233 4.06 -15.30 -13.13
N LEU A 234 5.22 -14.76 -12.75
CA LEU A 234 5.32 -13.67 -11.76
C LEU A 234 4.52 -12.44 -12.21
N MET A 235 4.75 -11.99 -13.44
CA MET A 235 4.15 -10.77 -13.95
C MET A 235 2.63 -10.93 -14.12
N LEU A 236 2.17 -12.05 -14.69
CA LEU A 236 0.75 -12.38 -14.84
C LEU A 236 0.07 -12.55 -13.47
N THR A 237 0.75 -13.20 -12.51
CA THR A 237 0.25 -13.32 -11.13
C THR A 237 0.01 -11.95 -10.52
N LEU A 238 0.96 -11.02 -10.62
CA LEU A 238 0.78 -9.66 -10.11
C LEU A 238 -0.35 -8.89 -10.81
N ARG A 239 -0.57 -9.15 -12.11
CA ARG A 239 -1.69 -8.56 -12.86
C ARG A 239 -3.04 -9.12 -12.41
N ALA A 240 -3.12 -10.42 -12.17
CA ALA A 240 -4.35 -11.16 -11.85
C ALA A 240 -4.63 -11.36 -10.35
N ALA A 241 -3.69 -11.03 -9.45
CA ALA A 241 -3.70 -11.41 -8.03
C ALA A 241 -4.95 -11.01 -7.22
N ARG A 242 -5.75 -10.05 -7.70
CA ARG A 242 -6.98 -9.62 -7.00
C ARG A 242 -8.18 -10.50 -7.31
N ALA A 243 -8.30 -10.98 -8.55
CA ALA A 243 -9.55 -11.54 -9.08
C ALA A 243 -9.35 -12.78 -9.96
N GLY A 244 -8.12 -13.25 -10.13
CA GLY A 244 -7.78 -14.26 -11.13
C GLY A 244 -7.77 -13.72 -12.56
N ILE A 245 -8.19 -12.48 -12.78
CA ILE A 245 -8.29 -11.86 -14.11
C ILE A 245 -7.35 -10.66 -14.17
N GLY A 246 -6.64 -10.53 -15.28
CA GLY A 246 -5.73 -9.42 -15.56
C GLY A 246 -5.77 -9.02 -17.03
N ASN A 247 -5.11 -7.91 -17.36
CA ASN A 247 -4.93 -7.44 -18.73
C ASN A 247 -3.45 -7.39 -19.05
N VAL A 248 -3.10 -7.78 -20.28
CA VAL A 248 -1.75 -7.70 -20.83
C VAL A 248 -1.79 -7.14 -22.24
N THR A 249 -0.67 -6.55 -22.64
CA THR A 249 -0.45 -6.08 -24.01
C THR A 249 0.70 -6.85 -24.64
N GLY A 250 0.79 -6.82 -25.98
CA GLY A 250 1.97 -7.31 -26.68
C GLY A 250 3.27 -6.64 -26.23
N GLN A 251 3.18 -5.35 -25.87
CA GLN A 251 4.31 -4.60 -25.33
C GLN A 251 4.77 -5.12 -23.95
N ASP A 252 3.83 -5.51 -23.09
CA ASP A 252 4.16 -6.13 -21.80
C ASP A 252 4.94 -7.44 -22.04
N LEU A 253 4.36 -8.34 -22.83
CA LEU A 253 4.90 -9.68 -23.09
C LEU A 253 6.27 -9.62 -23.78
N GLY A 254 6.41 -8.82 -24.85
CA GLY A 254 7.69 -8.62 -25.54
C GLY A 254 8.73 -7.87 -24.70
N GLY A 255 8.28 -7.05 -23.74
CA GLY A 255 9.16 -6.40 -22.77
C GLY A 255 9.77 -7.37 -21.76
N TRP A 256 8.99 -8.39 -21.36
CA TRP A 256 9.42 -9.42 -20.41
C TRP A 256 10.29 -10.48 -21.06
N LEU A 257 9.88 -10.98 -22.23
CA LEU A 257 10.49 -12.11 -22.92
C LEU A 257 11.10 -11.66 -24.26
N GLN A 258 12.43 -11.76 -24.38
CA GLN A 258 13.20 -11.27 -25.52
C GLN A 258 13.12 -12.21 -26.74
N GLY A 259 11.91 -12.54 -27.21
CA GLY A 259 11.66 -13.38 -28.40
C GLY A 259 10.97 -14.71 -28.10
N ASP A 260 10.99 -15.18 -26.85
CA ASP A 260 10.32 -16.41 -26.41
C ASP A 260 8.84 -16.24 -26.03
N ALA A 261 8.29 -15.05 -26.26
CA ALA A 261 7.00 -14.66 -25.68
C ALA A 261 5.85 -15.57 -26.10
N GLU A 262 5.78 -15.91 -27.39
CA GLU A 262 4.71 -16.74 -27.95
C GLU A 262 4.77 -18.16 -27.41
N ARG A 263 5.95 -18.79 -27.52
CA ARG A 263 6.20 -20.15 -27.02
C ARG A 263 5.86 -20.28 -25.55
N VAL A 264 6.35 -19.38 -24.71
CA VAL A 264 6.12 -19.44 -23.26
C VAL A 264 4.65 -19.20 -22.93
N LEU A 265 3.98 -18.29 -23.64
CA LEU A 265 2.55 -18.05 -23.45
C LEU A 265 1.74 -19.29 -23.83
N GLN A 266 2.06 -19.91 -24.97
CA GLN A 266 1.42 -21.13 -25.43
C GLN A 266 1.65 -22.29 -24.45
N GLU A 267 2.87 -22.50 -23.95
CA GLU A 267 3.16 -23.53 -22.94
C GLU A 267 2.32 -23.34 -21.66
N LEU A 268 2.10 -22.09 -21.23
CA LEU A 268 1.25 -21.79 -20.06
C LEU A 268 -0.24 -22.06 -20.31
N VAL A 269 -0.69 -21.87 -21.55
CA VAL A 269 -2.05 -22.21 -21.99
C VAL A 269 -2.23 -23.72 -22.08
N ASP A 270 -1.26 -24.43 -22.67
CA ASP A 270 -1.30 -25.88 -22.88
C ASP A 270 -1.37 -26.65 -21.56
N VAL A 271 -0.67 -26.19 -20.52
CA VAL A 271 -0.75 -26.77 -19.17
C VAL A 271 -1.97 -26.30 -18.37
N GLY A 272 -2.84 -25.49 -18.97
CA GLY A 272 -4.06 -24.98 -18.36
C GLY A 272 -3.84 -23.99 -17.20
N TRP A 273 -2.62 -23.48 -17.02
CA TRP A 273 -2.32 -22.50 -15.97
C TRP A 273 -2.81 -21.11 -16.35
N LEU A 274 -2.78 -20.78 -17.63
CA LEU A 274 -3.30 -19.53 -18.20
C LEU A 274 -4.47 -19.84 -19.14
N LEU A 275 -5.55 -19.09 -19.03
CA LEU A 275 -6.65 -19.11 -20.00
C LEU A 275 -6.69 -17.78 -20.75
N LEU A 276 -6.69 -17.87 -22.08
CA LEU A 276 -7.02 -16.78 -22.99
C LEU A 276 -8.52 -16.88 -23.36
N PRO A 277 -9.14 -15.79 -23.85
CA PRO A 277 -10.47 -15.85 -24.46
C PRO A 277 -10.51 -16.91 -25.58
N GLU A 278 -11.67 -17.54 -25.80
CA GLU A 278 -11.80 -18.67 -26.73
C GLU A 278 -11.38 -18.35 -28.18
N ASP A 279 -11.49 -17.09 -28.57
CA ASP A 279 -11.16 -16.56 -29.89
C ASP A 279 -9.77 -15.91 -29.99
N VAL A 280 -8.96 -16.01 -28.92
CA VAL A 280 -7.65 -15.36 -28.83
C VAL A 280 -6.54 -16.40 -28.69
N THR A 281 -5.61 -16.39 -29.64
CA THR A 281 -4.40 -17.20 -29.60
C THR A 281 -3.26 -16.51 -28.84
N ALA A 282 -2.17 -17.24 -28.59
CA ALA A 282 -0.96 -16.66 -28.01
C ALA A 282 -0.35 -15.56 -28.90
N ASP A 283 -0.42 -15.70 -30.23
CA ASP A 283 0.04 -14.68 -31.19
C ASP A 283 -0.85 -13.43 -31.16
N ASP A 284 -2.17 -13.61 -31.10
CA ASP A 284 -3.12 -12.49 -30.96
C ASP A 284 -2.81 -11.67 -29.69
N ALA A 285 -2.49 -12.34 -28.58
CA ALA A 285 -2.09 -11.67 -27.35
C ALA A 285 -0.80 -10.86 -27.50
N LEU A 286 0.13 -11.27 -28.36
CA LEU A 286 1.38 -10.54 -28.66
C LEU A 286 1.20 -9.36 -29.60
N THR A 287 0.14 -9.37 -30.40
CA THR A 287 -0.20 -8.24 -31.28
C THR A 287 -1.15 -7.23 -30.63
N SER A 288 -1.70 -7.58 -29.46
CA SER A 288 -2.60 -6.72 -28.68
C SER A 288 -1.99 -5.37 -28.30
N ARG A 289 -2.83 -4.33 -28.31
CA ARG A 289 -2.42 -2.94 -28.10
C ARG A 289 -2.92 -2.40 -26.76
N PRO A 290 -2.36 -1.30 -26.23
CA PRO A 290 -2.85 -0.70 -24.99
C PRO A 290 -4.33 -0.31 -25.02
N GLU A 291 -4.86 0.05 -26.19
CA GLU A 291 -6.26 0.42 -26.38
C GLU A 291 -7.20 -0.81 -26.36
N GLU A 292 -6.66 -1.98 -26.67
CA GLU A 292 -7.37 -3.26 -26.73
C GLU A 292 -6.48 -4.36 -26.14
N PRO A 293 -6.30 -4.35 -24.80
CA PRO A 293 -5.44 -5.31 -24.15
C PRO A 293 -6.12 -6.68 -24.10
N THR A 294 -5.33 -7.74 -24.19
CA THR A 294 -5.84 -9.10 -23.99
C THR A 294 -6.16 -9.33 -22.52
N GLN A 295 -7.40 -9.69 -22.23
CA GLN A 295 -7.79 -10.19 -20.92
C GLN A 295 -7.26 -11.61 -20.73
N ILE A 296 -6.63 -11.88 -19.60
CA ILE A 296 -6.15 -13.20 -19.21
C ILE A 296 -6.89 -13.68 -17.97
N THR A 297 -6.99 -15.01 -17.81
CA THR A 297 -7.45 -15.62 -16.56
C THR A 297 -6.40 -16.60 -16.05
N VAL A 298 -6.07 -16.51 -14.77
CA VAL A 298 -5.24 -17.45 -14.03
C VAL A 298 -6.15 -18.18 -13.04
N PRO A 299 -6.62 -19.41 -13.34
CA PRO A 299 -7.66 -20.08 -12.57
C PRO A 299 -7.32 -20.24 -11.08
N THR A 300 -6.06 -20.51 -10.77
CA THR A 300 -5.57 -20.69 -9.39
C THR A 300 -5.61 -19.41 -8.55
N LEU A 301 -5.79 -18.25 -9.18
CA LEU A 301 -5.91 -16.95 -8.53
C LEU A 301 -7.35 -16.43 -8.50
N ILE A 302 -8.30 -17.15 -9.09
CA ILE A 302 -9.73 -16.82 -8.98
C ILE A 302 -10.10 -16.88 -7.50
N PRO A 303 -10.91 -15.93 -6.97
CA PRO A 303 -11.15 -15.82 -5.54
C PRO A 303 -12.05 -16.94 -4.98
N THR A 304 -11.58 -18.17 -4.95
CA THR A 304 -12.16 -19.31 -4.22
C THR A 304 -11.68 -19.29 -2.77
N GLN A 305 -12.42 -19.93 -1.85
CA GLN A 305 -11.89 -20.17 -0.50
C GLN A 305 -11.08 -21.49 -0.53
N PRO A 306 -9.80 -21.49 -0.10
CA PRO A 306 -8.97 -20.40 0.41
C PRO A 306 -8.20 -19.59 -0.66
N ARG A 307 -8.08 -18.25 -0.50
CA ARG A 307 -7.42 -17.34 -1.46
C ARG A 307 -5.89 -17.26 -1.26
N PRO A 308 -5.08 -17.24 -2.34
CA PRO A 308 -3.62 -17.07 -2.22
C PRO A 308 -3.19 -15.70 -1.67
N PHE A 309 -3.92 -14.63 -2.02
CA PHE A 309 -3.56 -13.25 -1.66
C PHE A 309 -4.76 -12.45 -1.16
N PHE A 310 -4.51 -11.61 -0.14
CA PHE A 310 -5.49 -10.70 0.46
C PHE A 310 -5.01 -9.26 0.37
N PHE A 311 -4.89 -8.70 -0.84
CA PHE A 311 -4.54 -7.29 -1.00
C PHE A 311 -5.45 -6.54 -1.99
N GLY A 312 -5.76 -5.28 -1.65
CA GLY A 312 -6.68 -4.42 -2.40
C GLY A 312 -6.09 -3.84 -3.69
N LYS A 313 -6.91 -3.05 -4.42
CA LYS A 313 -6.55 -2.46 -5.73
C LYS A 313 -5.24 -1.67 -5.69
N VAL A 314 -5.03 -0.86 -4.63
CA VAL A 314 -3.85 0.01 -4.49
C VAL A 314 -2.58 -0.81 -4.30
N THR A 315 -2.58 -1.76 -3.36
CA THR A 315 -1.42 -2.64 -3.12
C THR A 315 -1.08 -3.45 -4.36
N ARG A 316 -2.07 -4.04 -5.04
CA ARG A 316 -1.85 -4.78 -6.31
C ARG A 316 -1.16 -3.91 -7.36
N ALA A 317 -1.66 -2.69 -7.58
CA ALA A 317 -1.09 -1.76 -8.55
C ALA A 317 0.35 -1.35 -8.19
N ARG A 318 0.64 -1.13 -6.91
CA ARG A 318 1.99 -0.81 -6.41
C ARG A 318 2.96 -1.97 -6.62
N LEU A 319 2.56 -3.19 -6.29
CA LEU A 319 3.39 -4.39 -6.49
C LEU A 319 3.67 -4.65 -7.97
N SER A 320 2.64 -4.60 -8.82
CA SER A 320 2.79 -4.78 -10.27
C SER A 320 3.70 -3.70 -10.88
N GLY A 321 3.51 -2.43 -10.51
CA GLY A 321 4.35 -1.32 -10.99
C GLY A 321 5.79 -1.39 -10.48
N TRP A 322 6.00 -1.86 -9.24
CA TRP A 322 7.34 -2.11 -8.69
C TRP A 322 8.06 -3.22 -9.48
N ALA A 323 7.42 -4.38 -9.67
CA ALA A 323 8.01 -5.49 -10.40
C ALA A 323 8.33 -5.09 -11.86
N GLN A 324 7.43 -4.35 -12.52
CA GLN A 324 7.68 -3.82 -13.87
C GLN A 324 8.92 -2.92 -13.92
N LYS A 325 9.14 -2.07 -12.90
CA LYS A 325 10.32 -1.20 -12.82
C LYS A 325 11.61 -1.98 -12.56
N VAL A 326 11.55 -3.04 -11.74
CA VAL A 326 12.71 -3.92 -11.49
C VAL A 326 13.07 -4.70 -12.76
N VAL A 327 12.13 -5.43 -13.34
CA VAL A 327 12.33 -6.25 -14.56
C VAL A 327 12.69 -5.37 -15.76
N GLY A 328 12.09 -4.19 -15.85
CA GLY A 328 12.31 -3.21 -16.91
C GLY A 328 13.50 -2.26 -16.67
N ASP A 329 14.34 -2.52 -15.67
CA ASP A 329 15.46 -1.64 -15.33
C ASP A 329 16.33 -1.33 -16.55
N ARG A 330 16.69 -0.05 -16.71
CA ARG A 330 17.39 0.44 -17.90
C ARG A 330 18.75 -0.24 -18.08
N LYS A 331 19.50 -0.51 -17.01
CA LYS A 331 20.82 -1.13 -17.12
C LYS A 331 20.72 -2.62 -17.38
N LEU A 332 19.78 -3.32 -16.74
CA LEU A 332 19.48 -4.72 -17.03
C LEU A 332 19.08 -4.91 -18.51
N ARG A 333 18.20 -4.05 -19.03
CA ARG A 333 17.82 -4.07 -20.46
C ARG A 333 18.99 -3.80 -21.39
N LYS A 334 19.82 -2.77 -21.11
CA LYS A 334 21.00 -2.45 -21.92
C LYS A 334 22.03 -3.58 -21.97
N LYS A 335 22.18 -4.31 -20.87
CA LYS A 335 23.06 -5.47 -20.77
C LYS A 335 22.43 -6.77 -21.30
N LYS A 336 21.21 -6.69 -21.85
CA LYS A 336 20.43 -7.85 -22.34
C LYS A 336 20.31 -8.95 -21.28
N ALA A 337 20.08 -8.55 -20.02
CA ALA A 337 19.83 -9.49 -18.94
C ALA A 337 18.62 -10.37 -19.28
N GLY A 338 18.83 -11.69 -19.31
CA GLY A 338 17.78 -12.70 -19.53
C GLY A 338 16.85 -12.85 -18.33
N ALA A 339 15.85 -13.73 -18.47
CA ALA A 339 14.77 -13.88 -17.49
C ALA A 339 15.27 -14.24 -16.08
N ALA A 340 16.20 -15.18 -15.96
CA ALA A 340 16.79 -15.59 -14.69
C ALA A 340 17.49 -14.44 -13.95
N THR A 341 18.24 -13.60 -14.67
CA THR A 341 18.92 -12.43 -14.08
C THR A 341 17.91 -11.39 -13.60
N ARG A 342 16.81 -11.19 -14.35
CA ARG A 342 15.74 -10.26 -13.95
C ARG A 342 14.94 -10.78 -12.76
N LEU A 343 14.68 -12.09 -12.69
CA LEU A 343 14.10 -12.73 -11.52
C LEU A 343 15.00 -12.55 -10.30
N LEU A 344 16.31 -12.77 -10.44
CA LEU A 344 17.27 -12.53 -9.36
C LEU A 344 17.26 -11.07 -8.90
N ALA A 345 17.12 -10.11 -9.82
CA ALA A 345 16.95 -8.70 -9.48
C ALA A 345 15.68 -8.45 -8.64
N VAL A 346 14.53 -9.03 -9.02
CA VAL A 346 13.29 -8.96 -8.25
C VAL A 346 13.48 -9.58 -6.85
N TYR A 347 14.09 -10.75 -6.78
CA TYR A 347 14.28 -11.48 -5.52
C TYR A 347 15.19 -10.71 -4.56
N THR A 348 16.34 -10.23 -5.04
CA THR A 348 17.28 -9.41 -4.25
C THR A 348 16.66 -8.08 -3.80
N ALA A 349 15.88 -7.42 -4.67
CA ALA A 349 15.13 -6.23 -4.26
C ALA A 349 14.12 -6.53 -3.16
N ALA A 350 13.31 -7.60 -3.28
CA ALA A 350 12.28 -7.92 -2.28
C ALA A 350 12.83 -8.31 -0.91
N HIS A 351 14.05 -8.87 -0.87
CA HIS A 351 14.71 -9.37 0.33
C HIS A 351 15.86 -8.50 0.84
N SER A 352 16.06 -7.31 0.26
CA SER A 352 17.02 -6.35 0.80
C SER A 352 16.46 -5.61 2.00
N ARG A 353 17.29 -5.42 3.03
CA ARG A 353 17.07 -4.49 4.13
C ARG A 353 16.98 -3.04 3.64
N PRO A 354 16.53 -2.09 4.48
CA PRO A 354 16.47 -0.68 4.08
C PRO A 354 17.80 -0.07 3.63
N ASP A 355 18.92 -0.53 4.18
CA ASP A 355 20.27 -0.13 3.77
C ASP A 355 20.76 -0.81 2.47
N GLY A 356 19.93 -1.67 1.87
CA GLY A 356 20.22 -2.43 0.65
C GLY A 356 20.93 -3.76 0.89
N CYS A 357 21.30 -4.10 2.12
CA CYS A 357 22.01 -5.35 2.41
C CYS A 357 21.08 -6.56 2.20
N LEU A 358 21.61 -7.62 1.59
CA LEU A 358 20.90 -8.89 1.35
C LEU A 358 21.04 -9.88 2.53
N ALA A 359 21.84 -9.51 3.53
CA ALA A 359 22.22 -10.35 4.66
C ALA A 359 21.66 -9.74 5.95
N ASP A 360 21.27 -10.60 6.90
CA ASP A 360 21.00 -10.16 8.27
C ASP A 360 22.32 -9.92 9.04
N VAL A 361 22.28 -9.59 10.33
CA VAL A 361 23.51 -9.49 11.14
C VAL A 361 23.89 -10.89 11.67
N GLY A 362 24.96 -11.52 11.18
CA GLY A 362 25.47 -12.82 11.68
C GLY A 362 26.22 -13.67 10.65
N GLU A 363 26.81 -14.81 11.06
CA GLU A 363 27.59 -15.72 10.18
C GLU A 363 26.71 -16.47 9.15
N ASP A 364 25.45 -16.73 9.49
CA ASP A 364 24.41 -17.29 8.61
C ASP A 364 23.70 -16.23 7.75
N ALA A 365 24.23 -15.03 7.67
CA ALA A 365 23.61 -13.93 6.94
C ALA A 365 23.72 -14.12 5.42
N GLY A 366 22.58 -14.03 4.73
CA GLY A 366 22.52 -14.04 3.26
C GLY A 366 21.33 -14.86 2.73
N LEU A 367 21.02 -14.69 1.45
CA LEU A 367 19.93 -15.41 0.80
C LEU A 367 20.39 -16.83 0.45
N ALA A 368 19.64 -17.86 0.82
CA ALA A 368 19.99 -19.26 0.51
C ALA A 368 20.00 -19.48 -1.01
N LEU A 369 21.13 -19.93 -1.57
CA LEU A 369 21.28 -20.09 -3.02
C LEU A 369 20.30 -21.08 -3.62
N ASP A 370 19.96 -22.16 -2.89
CA ASP A 370 18.97 -23.14 -3.36
C ASP A 370 17.56 -22.55 -3.50
N GLU A 371 17.19 -21.61 -2.62
CA GLU A 371 15.90 -20.93 -2.71
C GLU A 371 15.89 -19.92 -3.85
N VAL A 372 16.98 -19.18 -4.01
CA VAL A 372 17.21 -18.24 -5.12
C VAL A 372 17.17 -18.98 -6.45
N ALA A 373 17.86 -20.11 -6.58
CA ALA A 373 17.92 -20.94 -7.78
C ALA A 373 16.55 -21.48 -8.15
N ARG A 374 15.83 -22.05 -7.17
CA ARG A 374 14.45 -22.55 -7.34
C ARG A 374 13.50 -21.45 -7.78
N PHE A 375 13.62 -20.25 -7.21
CA PHE A 375 12.82 -19.09 -7.61
C PHE A 375 13.15 -18.63 -9.03
N CYS A 376 14.43 -18.59 -9.40
CA CYS A 376 14.87 -18.12 -10.71
C CYS A 376 14.70 -19.15 -11.84
N GLY A 377 14.42 -20.41 -11.51
CA GLY A 377 14.30 -21.48 -12.50
C GLY A 377 15.65 -21.90 -13.10
N VAL A 378 16.70 -21.85 -12.29
CA VAL A 378 18.08 -22.22 -12.67
C VAL A 378 18.65 -23.21 -11.65
N ARG A 379 19.80 -23.81 -11.96
CA ARG A 379 20.52 -24.65 -11.00
C ARG A 379 21.32 -23.78 -10.04
N SER A 380 21.59 -24.28 -8.83
CA SER A 380 22.28 -23.51 -7.79
C SER A 380 23.68 -23.06 -8.22
N GLU A 381 24.39 -23.88 -8.99
CA GLU A 381 25.71 -23.56 -9.56
C GLU A 381 25.69 -22.42 -10.59
N ASP A 382 24.55 -22.18 -11.24
CA ASP A 382 24.41 -21.16 -12.28
C ASP A 382 24.09 -19.77 -11.68
N VAL A 383 23.70 -19.71 -10.39
CA VAL A 383 23.33 -18.45 -9.71
C VAL A 383 24.49 -17.46 -9.68
N ALA A 384 25.72 -17.93 -9.45
CA ALA A 384 26.91 -17.07 -9.40
C ALA A 384 27.12 -16.30 -10.72
N GLY A 385 26.85 -16.93 -11.86
CA GLY A 385 26.90 -16.27 -13.16
C GLY A 385 25.89 -15.12 -13.28
N HIS A 386 24.66 -15.33 -12.79
CA HIS A 386 23.63 -14.29 -12.76
C HIS A 386 23.93 -13.16 -11.78
N VAL A 387 24.55 -13.46 -10.63
CA VAL A 387 25.05 -12.46 -9.67
C VAL A 387 26.10 -11.58 -10.35
N GLY A 388 27.06 -12.17 -11.07
CA GLY A 388 28.04 -11.43 -11.87
C GLY A 388 27.39 -10.48 -12.89
N LEU A 389 26.31 -10.91 -13.55
CA LEU A 389 25.55 -10.05 -14.47
C LEU A 389 24.86 -8.88 -13.74
N LEU A 390 24.38 -9.08 -12.52
CA LEU A 390 23.81 -8.00 -11.70
C LEU A 390 24.87 -7.00 -11.25
N VAL A 391 26.06 -7.46 -10.85
CA VAL A 391 27.21 -6.59 -10.54
C VAL A 391 27.61 -5.79 -11.77
N ALA A 392 27.78 -6.44 -12.93
CA ALA A 392 28.15 -5.78 -14.19
C ALA A 392 27.09 -4.78 -14.70
N ALA A 393 25.82 -4.95 -14.30
CA ALA A 393 24.74 -4.01 -14.56
C ALA A 393 24.65 -2.88 -13.52
N GLY A 394 25.48 -2.88 -12.47
CA GLY A 394 25.40 -1.94 -11.34
C GLY A 394 24.05 -2.05 -10.63
N TRP A 395 23.56 -3.28 -10.46
CA TRP A 395 22.42 -3.63 -9.63
C TRP A 395 22.87 -3.99 -8.22
N LEU A 396 23.90 -4.82 -8.09
CA LEU A 396 24.61 -5.09 -6.84
C LEU A 396 25.90 -4.27 -6.80
N ALA A 397 26.31 -3.86 -5.60
CA ALA A 397 27.67 -3.38 -5.35
C ALA A 397 28.65 -4.52 -5.58
N GLU A 398 29.82 -4.22 -6.14
CA GLU A 398 30.87 -5.22 -6.35
C GLU A 398 31.50 -5.64 -5.03
N GLU A 399 31.74 -4.66 -4.15
CA GLU A 399 32.31 -4.90 -2.83
C GLU A 399 31.32 -5.63 -1.91
N GLY A 400 31.76 -6.75 -1.35
CA GLY A 400 30.97 -7.57 -0.43
C GLY A 400 29.90 -8.43 -1.08
N THR A 401 29.88 -8.54 -2.42
CA THR A 401 29.04 -9.52 -3.11
C THR A 401 29.79 -10.83 -3.34
N ASP A 402 29.25 -11.90 -2.75
CA ASP A 402 29.76 -13.26 -2.89
C ASP A 402 28.61 -14.28 -2.86
N THR A 403 28.92 -15.50 -3.31
CA THR A 403 28.03 -16.66 -3.26
C THR A 403 28.64 -17.81 -2.46
N ALA A 404 29.48 -17.51 -1.46
CA ALA A 404 30.18 -18.52 -0.68
C ALA A 404 29.22 -19.24 0.29
N ASP A 405 29.57 -20.47 0.68
CA ASP A 405 28.83 -21.27 1.68
C ASP A 405 27.35 -21.48 1.38
N GLY A 406 26.98 -21.54 0.11
CA GLY A 406 25.57 -21.72 -0.29
C GLY A 406 24.69 -20.49 -0.03
N ARG A 407 25.27 -19.31 0.21
CA ARG A 407 24.54 -18.06 0.48
C ARG A 407 24.95 -16.94 -0.47
N LEU A 408 23.98 -16.18 -0.95
CA LEU A 408 24.20 -14.92 -1.65
C LEU A 408 24.25 -13.77 -0.64
N ARG A 409 25.41 -13.12 -0.57
CA ARG A 409 25.66 -11.90 0.20
C ARG A 409 25.91 -10.73 -0.75
N GLY A 410 25.68 -9.52 -0.25
CA GLY A 410 25.86 -8.31 -1.04
C GLY A 410 24.96 -7.17 -0.64
N ARG A 411 25.06 -6.09 -1.41
CA ARG A 411 24.27 -4.88 -1.22
C ARG A 411 23.72 -4.40 -2.55
N LEU A 412 22.48 -3.95 -2.56
CA LEU A 412 21.92 -3.19 -3.67
C LEU A 412 22.71 -1.90 -3.92
N ALA A 413 23.04 -1.61 -5.18
CA ALA A 413 23.68 -0.34 -5.54
C ALA A 413 22.76 0.85 -5.23
N GLU A 414 23.33 2.03 -4.89
CA GLU A 414 22.57 3.23 -4.48
C GLU A 414 21.43 3.58 -5.43
N ARG A 415 21.69 3.46 -6.73
CA ARG A 415 20.73 3.72 -7.82
C ARG A 415 19.44 2.90 -7.71
N VAL A 416 19.52 1.66 -7.21
CA VAL A 416 18.39 0.73 -7.14
C VAL A 416 17.81 0.60 -5.74
N LEU A 417 18.39 1.28 -4.74
CA LEU A 417 17.83 1.36 -3.39
C LEU A 417 16.33 1.77 -3.37
N PRO A 418 15.85 2.73 -4.18
CA PRO A 418 14.41 3.03 -4.25
C PRO A 418 13.51 1.81 -4.50
N LEU A 419 14.05 0.74 -5.10
CA LEU A 419 13.34 -0.50 -5.43
C LEU A 419 13.39 -1.55 -4.30
N SER A 420 14.06 -1.30 -3.17
CA SER A 420 14.15 -2.27 -2.07
C SER A 420 12.77 -2.59 -1.47
N GLY A 421 12.57 -3.84 -1.09
CA GLY A 421 11.37 -4.37 -0.43
C GLY A 421 11.37 -4.26 1.09
N LEU A 422 12.35 -3.57 1.68
CA LEU A 422 12.41 -3.20 3.10
C LEU A 422 12.16 -4.40 4.02
N LEU A 423 13.06 -5.40 3.98
CA LEU A 423 13.00 -6.60 4.84
C LEU A 423 12.83 -6.23 6.33
#